data_AF-A0A2L0HZS3-F1
#
_entry.id   AF-A0A2L0HZS3-F1
#
_cell.length_a   1.000
_cell.length_b   1.000
_cell.length_c   1.000
_cell.angle_alpha   90.00
_cell.angle_beta   90.00
_cell.angle_gamma   90.00
#
_symmetry.space_group_name_H-M   'P 1'
#
loop_
_entity.id
_entity.type
_entity.pdbx_description
1 polymer ?
#
loop_
_entity_poly.entity_id
_entity_poly.type
_entity_poly.pdbx_seq_one_letter_code
_entity_poly.pdbx_strand_id
1 'polypeptide(L)'
;MQPEVKKLDQYHLEWEGKLYINGLFNGRHQFVFTKIDANTTQFIQTEDFNGLLVPILNYFIIQPTQLNFERMNEFFKQYLADHPFNKDTFKIS
;
A
#
# COMPACT_ATOMS: atom_id res chain seq x y z
N MET A 1 -1.90 14.29 10.42
CA MET A 1 -1.14 14.78 9.26
C MET A 1 -1.76 14.22 8.00
N GLN A 2 -1.78 14.98 6.90
CA GLN A 2 -2.21 14.48 5.59
C GLN A 2 -1.00 13.78 4.92
N PRO A 3 -1.18 12.59 4.31
CA PRO A 3 -0.12 11.94 3.54
C PRO A 3 0.21 12.76 2.29
N GLU A 4 1.48 12.76 1.89
CA GLU A 4 1.94 13.43 0.67
C GLU A 4 2.09 12.40 -0.46
N VAL A 5 1.38 12.59 -1.57
CA VAL A 5 1.56 11.77 -2.76
C VAL A 5 2.93 12.08 -3.37
N LYS A 6 3.79 11.07 -3.46
CA LYS A 6 5.13 11.18 -4.06
C LYS A 6 5.13 10.78 -5.53
N LYS A 7 4.26 9.84 -5.90
CA LYS A 7 4.11 9.38 -7.29
C LYS A 7 2.68 8.90 -7.55
N LEU A 8 2.14 9.28 -8.69
CA LEU A 8 0.85 8.80 -9.18
C LEU A 8 0.94 8.66 -10.70
N ASP A 9 1.02 7.42 -11.17
CA ASP A 9 0.89 7.06 -12.58
C ASP A 9 -0.08 5.89 -12.74
N GLN A 10 -0.26 5.40 -13.97
CA GLN A 10 -1.24 4.37 -14.31
C GLN A 10 -1.07 3.06 -13.50
N TYR A 11 0.15 2.72 -13.09
CA TYR A 11 0.48 1.44 -12.47
C TYR A 11 1.29 1.59 -11.17
N HIS A 12 1.44 2.82 -10.68
CA HIS A 12 2.22 3.14 -9.50
C HIS A 12 1.54 4.24 -8.70
N LEU A 13 1.25 3.95 -7.43
CA LEU A 13 0.90 4.95 -6.43
C LEU A 13 1.90 4.89 -5.29
N GLU A 14 2.54 6.02 -4.97
CA GLU A 14 3.45 6.17 -3.85
C GLU A 14 3.04 7.38 -3.02
N TRP A 15 2.99 7.22 -1.70
CA TRP A 15 2.73 8.31 -0.76
C TRP A 15 3.56 8.13 0.51
N GLU A 16 3.87 9.25 1.15
CA GLU A 16 4.58 9.27 2.42
C GLU A 16 3.64 9.75 3.54
N GLY A 17 3.45 8.90 4.53
CA GLY A 17 2.81 9.24 5.81
C GLY A 17 3.86 9.57 6.87
N LYS A 18 3.50 10.47 7.77
CA LYS A 18 4.32 10.82 8.95
C LYS A 18 3.53 10.55 10.21
N LEU A 19 4.11 9.79 11.14
CA LEU A 19 3.49 9.45 12.41
C LEU A 19 4.05 10.36 13.52
N TYR A 20 3.13 11.05 14.20
CA TYR A 20 3.34 11.90 15.39
C TYR A 20 4.21 13.16 15.21
N ILE A 21 5.46 13.06 14.79
CA ILE A 21 6.41 14.20 14.69
C ILE A 21 7.32 13.98 13.48
N ASN A 22 7.53 15.02 12.67
CA ASN A 22 8.44 14.99 11.51
C ASN A 22 9.82 14.42 11.89
N GLY A 23 10.21 13.29 11.29
CA GLY A 23 11.55 12.71 11.44
C GLY A 23 11.70 11.60 12.49
N LEU A 24 10.69 11.33 13.32
CA LEU A 24 10.73 10.22 14.28
C LEU A 24 10.28 8.89 13.67
N PHE A 25 9.26 8.92 12.82
CA PHE A 25 8.77 7.76 12.08
C PHE A 25 8.00 8.20 10.83
N ASN A 26 8.54 7.87 9.67
CA ASN A 26 7.89 8.07 8.37
C ASN A 26 7.67 6.70 7.73
N GLY A 27 6.52 6.52 7.08
CA GLY A 27 6.21 5.34 6.28
C GLY A 27 5.99 5.77 4.83
N ARG A 28 6.89 5.35 3.93
CA ARG A 28 6.69 5.52 2.48
C ARG A 28 6.00 4.28 1.95
N HIS A 29 4.75 4.42 1.55
CA HIS A 29 3.96 3.34 0.99
C HIS A 29 4.01 3.37 -0.53
N GLN A 30 4.04 2.18 -1.13
CA GLN A 30 4.06 1.98 -2.58
C GLN A 30 3.09 0.88 -2.96
N PHE A 31 2.25 1.16 -3.95
CA PHE A 31 1.43 0.22 -4.69
C PHE A 31 1.93 0.17 -6.12
N VAL A 32 2.39 -1.01 -6.55
CA VAL A 32 2.89 -1.25 -7.90
C VAL A 32 2.11 -2.38 -8.55
N PHE A 33 1.65 -2.14 -9.77
CA PHE A 33 0.89 -3.09 -10.57
C PHE A 33 1.69 -3.50 -11.80
N THR A 34 2.00 -4.78 -11.93
CA THR A 34 2.73 -5.31 -13.10
C THR A 34 1.83 -6.29 -13.84
N LYS A 35 1.55 -6.01 -15.11
CA LYS A 35 0.82 -6.94 -15.97
C LYS A 35 1.66 -8.22 -16.15
N ILE A 36 1.08 -9.37 -15.83
CA ILE A 36 1.69 -10.68 -16.12
C ILE A 36 1.17 -11.18 -17.49
N ASP A 37 -0.15 -11.16 -17.69
CA ASP A 37 -0.80 -11.56 -18.94
C ASP A 37 -2.13 -10.83 -19.16
N ALA A 38 -3.00 -11.32 -20.04
CA ALA A 38 -4.29 -10.68 -20.34
C ALA A 38 -5.24 -10.59 -19.14
N ASN A 39 -5.19 -11.56 -18.22
CA ASN A 39 -6.13 -11.70 -17.10
C ASN A 39 -5.44 -11.65 -15.73
N THR A 40 -4.10 -11.64 -15.71
CA THR A 40 -3.32 -11.67 -14.47
C THR A 40 -2.52 -10.38 -14.29
N THR A 41 -2.67 -9.74 -13.14
CA THR A 41 -1.85 -8.61 -12.69
C THR A 41 -1.21 -8.96 -11.36
N GLN A 42 0.10 -8.73 -11.25
CA GLN A 42 0.79 -8.74 -9.98
C GLN A 42 0.56 -7.41 -9.28
N PHE A 43 0.08 -7.46 -8.05
CA PHE A 43 0.00 -6.31 -7.17
C PHE A 43 1.06 -6.46 -6.07
N ILE A 44 1.90 -5.44 -5.92
CA ILE A 44 2.93 -5.38 -4.87
C ILE A 44 2.62 -4.17 -3.99
N GLN A 45 2.46 -4.44 -2.70
CA GLN A 45 2.36 -3.43 -1.65
C GLN A 45 3.67 -3.44 -0.85
N THR A 46 4.25 -2.26 -0.66
CA THR A 46 5.50 -2.07 0.10
C THR A 46 5.37 -0.88 1.02
N GLU A 47 6.00 -0.95 2.19
CA GLU A 47 6.13 0.19 3.10
C GLU A 47 7.56 0.26 3.63
N ASP A 48 8.25 1.35 3.32
CA ASP A 48 9.58 1.65 3.82
C ASP A 48 9.47 2.56 5.05
N PHE A 49 9.89 2.02 6.20
CA PHE A 49 9.94 2.76 7.44
C PHE A 49 11.28 3.47 7.61
N ASN A 50 11.25 4.77 7.88
CA ASN A 50 12.43 5.59 8.12
C ASN A 50 12.26 6.40 9.41
N GLY A 51 13.35 6.62 10.15
CA GLY A 51 13.37 7.48 11.35
C GLY A 51 14.08 6.84 12.55
N LEU A 52 14.30 7.66 13.58
CA LEU A 52 15.10 7.26 14.74
C LEU A 52 14.44 6.15 15.59
N LEU A 53 13.10 6.02 15.54
CA LEU A 53 12.36 5.05 16.37
C LEU A 53 12.11 3.70 15.70
N VAL A 54 12.47 3.52 14.43
CA VAL A 54 12.32 2.26 13.68
C VAL A 54 12.79 1.02 14.47
N PRO A 55 13.99 0.98 15.08
CA PRO A 55 14.45 -0.22 15.79
C PRO A 55 13.62 -0.56 17.03
N ILE A 56 13.08 0.46 17.72
CA ILE A 56 12.23 0.28 18.92
C ILE A 56 10.83 -0.18 18.53
N LEU A 57 10.32 0.34 17.40
CA LEU A 57 8.97 0.09 16.91
C LEU A 57 8.87 -1.16 16.02
N ASN A 58 9.98 -1.82 15.70
CA ASN A 58 10.00 -2.97 14.78
C ASN A 58 9.05 -4.09 15.21
N TYR A 59 9.11 -4.50 16.49
CA TYR A 59 8.26 -5.58 17.00
C TYR A 59 6.79 -5.19 17.09
N PHE A 60 6.50 -3.94 17.47
CA PHE A 60 5.13 -3.49 17.75
C PHE A 60 4.39 -2.95 16.52
N ILE A 61 5.11 -2.48 15.51
CA ILE A 61 4.54 -1.83 14.33
C ILE A 61 4.90 -2.62 13.07
N ILE A 62 6.19 -2.79 12.79
CA ILE A 62 6.65 -3.31 11.48
C ILE A 62 6.23 -4.78 11.29
N GLN A 63 6.45 -5.64 12.29
CA GLN A 63 6.05 -7.05 12.20
C GLN A 63 4.52 -7.23 12.05
N PRO A 64 3.67 -6.57 12.86
CA PRO A 64 2.23 -6.59 12.65
C PRO A 64 1.79 -6.03 11.30
N THR A 65 2.47 -5.00 10.77
CA THR A 65 2.16 -4.42 9.46
C THR A 65 2.26 -5.46 8.35
N GLN A 66 3.28 -6.32 8.37
CA GLN A 66 3.41 -7.38 7.37
C GLN A 66 2.19 -8.32 7.37
N LEU A 67 1.75 -8.78 8.55
CA LEU A 67 0.57 -9.65 8.65
C LEU A 67 -0.70 -8.95 8.17
N ASN A 68 -0.83 -7.65 8.43
CA ASN A 68 -1.95 -6.86 7.94
C ASN A 68 -1.92 -6.70 6.41
N PHE A 69 -0.72 -6.59 5.81
CA PHE A 69 -0.56 -6.54 4.34
C PHE A 69 -0.94 -7.87 3.70
N GLU A 70 -0.51 -8.99 4.28
CA GLU A 70 -0.90 -10.33 3.81
C GLU A 70 -2.42 -10.50 3.84
N ARG A 71 -3.07 -10.10 4.95
CA ARG A 71 -4.53 -10.11 5.05
C ARG A 71 -5.20 -9.20 4.02
N MET A 72 -4.70 -7.98 3.84
CA MET A 72 -5.25 -7.06 2.85
C MET A 72 -5.15 -7.62 1.43
N ASN A 73 -4.01 -8.21 1.07
CA ASN A 73 -3.80 -8.83 -0.23
C ASN A 73 -4.79 -9.99 -0.48
N GLU A 74 -4.99 -10.85 0.51
CA GLU A 74 -5.95 -11.95 0.40
C GLU A 74 -7.40 -11.44 0.24
N PHE A 75 -7.82 -10.48 1.07
CA PHE A 75 -9.15 -9.88 0.94
C PHE A 75 -9.34 -9.14 -0.38
N PHE A 76 -8.32 -8.40 -0.83
CA PHE A 76 -8.37 -7.69 -2.10
C PHE A 76 -8.54 -8.68 -3.24
N LYS A 77 -7.74 -9.75 -3.27
CA LYS A 77 -7.85 -10.81 -4.28
C LYS A 77 -9.23 -11.47 -4.29
N GLN A 78 -9.77 -11.81 -3.11
CA GLN A 78 -11.12 -12.37 -2.99
C GLN A 78 -12.18 -11.39 -3.50
N TYR A 79 -12.08 -10.12 -3.11
CA TYR A 79 -13.00 -9.08 -3.57
C TYR A 79 -13.02 -8.96 -5.10
N LEU A 80 -11.85 -8.96 -5.76
CA LEU A 80 -11.77 -8.89 -7.22
C LEU A 80 -12.33 -10.15 -7.91
N ALA A 81 -12.21 -11.32 -7.28
CA ALA A 81 -12.76 -12.57 -7.79
C ALA A 81 -14.29 -12.58 -7.73
N ASP A 82 -14.86 -12.06 -6.63
CA ASP A 82 -16.30 -11.98 -6.42
C ASP A 82 -16.97 -10.83 -7.19
N HIS A 83 -16.20 -9.78 -7.52
CA HIS A 83 -16.67 -8.58 -8.20
C HIS A 83 -15.88 -8.34 -9.49
N PRO A 84 -16.13 -9.14 -10.56
CA PRO A 84 -15.45 -8.96 -11.84
C PRO A 84 -15.72 -7.56 -12.38
N PHE A 85 -14.64 -6.79 -12.58
CA PHE A 85 -14.72 -5.40 -12.98
C PHE A 85 -15.31 -5.23 -14.39
N ASN A 86 -16.38 -4.45 -14.49
CA ASN A 86 -16.69 -3.72 -15.71
C ASN A 86 -16.01 -2.33 -15.64
N LYS A 87 -15.48 -1.81 -16.75
CA LYS A 87 -14.85 -0.48 -16.81
C LYS A 87 -15.79 0.66 -16.43
N ASP A 88 -17.10 0.44 -16.49
CA ASP A 88 -18.14 1.46 -16.26
C ASP A 88 -18.44 1.72 -14.77
N THR A 89 -17.87 0.95 -13.84
CA THR A 89 -18.31 0.94 -12.43
C THR A 89 -17.71 2.04 -11.56
N PHE A 90 -16.69 2.78 -12.03
CA PHE A 90 -16.03 3.81 -11.23
C PHE A 90 -16.54 5.22 -11.54
N LYS A 91 -17.66 5.59 -10.92
CA LYS A 91 -17.92 7.01 -10.62
C LYS A 91 -17.15 7.38 -9.37
N ILE A 92 -15.91 7.82 -9.54
CA ILE A 92 -15.19 8.50 -8.45
C ILE A 92 -15.77 9.91 -8.39
N SER A 93 -16.63 10.15 -7.40
CA SER A 93 -17.13 11.49 -7.05
C SER A 93 -16.05 12.33 -6.39
#